data_AF-A0AAW5P016-F1
#
_entry.id   AF-A0AAW5P016-F1
#
_cell.length_a   1.000
_cell.length_b   1.000
_cell.length_c   1.000
_cell.angle_alpha   90.00
_cell.angle_beta   90.00
_cell.angle_gamma   90.00
#
_symmetry.space_group_name_H-M   'P 1'
#
loop_
_entity.id
_entity.type
_entity.pdbx_description
1 polymer ?
#
loop_
_entity_poly.entity_id
_entity_poly.type
_entity_poly.pdbx_seq_one_letter_code
_entity_poly.pdbx_strand_id
1 'polypeptide(L)'
;MARMKKKAFDGLYAQLEEADGNVVLFSAKGEASVIFEMTNPVQQLCTDSEQYLLFQDVLSNIVQTLGEGYALQKQDIFCKQSYHHDVPEDAPFLTRCYFKYFEGREFTEIQTYLIVTQEVQRSQFVQYDPKKWLDFHAKVSKVDDILTEKHIRHRKLGKEEVNEYCHRFMAFNFRHGPFSMTNFKASDEYLKIGERVIRSFPLVDIDEINLPSVIKPYTQTSINGYGIATDLFSFLTNVPHSDCVIFNQVIQIPEQRKLLRKLEAKAKRHGSMPDPSNKIAKADIEEVLERLAIDSTMLVYSNFNILVSCPADKVTPVTSFLETKLYECGIMPSRTAYNQLELFTDSFPGNAYTFNPDYDLFLTLSDAALCFFFKERMKASEVTPLTTYYTDRQGLPVCIDFTGKEGKVKMTDNANFFCIGPSGSGKSFHMHVIWTKTHRNER
;
A
#
# COMPACT_ATOMS: atom_id res chain seq x y z
N MET A 1 13.16 25.97 -36.14
CA MET A 1 13.57 25.45 -34.83
C MET A 1 12.72 24.24 -34.51
N ALA A 2 13.30 23.04 -34.49
CA ALA A 2 12.57 21.83 -34.11
C ALA A 2 12.13 21.99 -32.64
N ARG A 3 10.82 22.11 -32.42
CA ARG A 3 10.23 22.11 -31.08
C ARG A 3 10.59 20.76 -30.46
N MET A 4 11.60 20.71 -29.59
CA MET A 4 11.92 19.50 -28.83
C MET A 4 10.62 19.08 -28.15
N LYS A 5 10.05 17.94 -28.55
CA LYS A 5 8.93 17.33 -27.84
C LYS A 5 9.42 17.14 -26.41
N LYS A 6 8.76 17.77 -25.43
CA LYS A 6 8.99 17.44 -24.01
C LYS A 6 8.87 15.94 -23.87
N LYS A 7 9.87 15.26 -23.31
CA LYS A 7 9.74 13.82 -23.02
C LYS A 7 8.70 13.67 -21.92
N ALA A 8 7.90 12.61 -21.95
CA ALA A 8 6.77 12.43 -21.02
C ALA A 8 7.17 12.47 -19.54
N PHE A 9 8.42 12.07 -19.23
CA PHE A 9 8.97 12.05 -17.88
C PHE A 9 9.88 13.24 -17.55
N ASP A 10 10.13 14.14 -18.51
CA ASP A 10 10.92 15.35 -18.25
C ASP A 10 10.07 16.32 -17.43
N GLY A 11 10.45 16.51 -16.16
CA GLY A 11 9.81 17.47 -15.26
C GLY A 11 8.62 16.92 -14.47
N LEU A 12 8.62 15.62 -14.13
CA LEU A 12 7.69 15.06 -13.14
C LEU A 12 7.79 15.76 -11.77
N TYR A 13 9.02 16.10 -11.40
CA TYR A 13 9.35 16.79 -10.16
C TYR A 13 10.08 18.08 -10.47
N ALA A 14 9.76 19.13 -9.72
CA ALA A 14 10.42 20.41 -9.83
C ALA A 14 11.71 20.44 -8.99
N GLN A 15 11.66 19.88 -7.77
CA GLN A 15 12.75 20.00 -6.80
C GLN A 15 12.65 18.92 -5.72
N LEU A 16 13.80 18.58 -5.11
CA LEU A 16 13.92 17.80 -3.89
C LEU A 16 14.77 18.60 -2.88
N GLU A 17 14.16 19.01 -1.77
CA GLU A 17 14.75 19.93 -0.79
C GLU A 17 14.77 19.32 0.62
N GLU A 18 15.78 19.67 1.41
CA GLU A 18 15.81 19.36 2.84
C GLU A 18 15.48 20.64 3.61
N ALA A 19 14.36 20.62 4.33
CA ALA A 19 13.85 21.79 5.05
C ALA A 19 13.09 21.35 6.32
N ASP A 20 13.30 22.10 7.41
CA ASP A 20 12.62 21.87 8.69
C ASP A 20 12.69 20.41 9.19
N GLY A 21 13.84 19.75 8.96
CA GLY A 21 14.08 18.35 9.35
C GLY A 21 13.35 17.31 8.50
N ASN A 22 12.74 17.70 7.39
CA ASN A 22 12.07 16.82 6.44
C ASN A 22 12.70 16.94 5.05
N VAL A 23 12.63 15.85 4.29
CA VAL A 23 12.93 15.85 2.85
C VAL A 23 11.62 16.07 2.12
N VAL A 24 11.51 17.19 1.40
CA VAL A 24 10.31 17.62 0.69
C VAL A 24 10.51 17.44 -0.81
N LEU A 25 9.67 16.59 -1.40
CA LEU A 25 9.59 16.37 -2.84
C LEU A 25 8.54 17.29 -3.43
N PHE A 26 8.92 18.13 -4.39
CA PHE A 26 8.02 19.01 -5.10
C PHE A 26 7.65 18.43 -6.46
N SER A 27 6.35 18.25 -6.69
CA SER A 27 5.83 17.89 -8.00
C SER A 27 6.15 18.97 -9.05
N ALA A 28 5.94 18.64 -10.32
CA ALA A 28 6.02 19.58 -11.45
C ALA A 28 5.22 20.87 -11.24
N LYS A 29 4.11 20.78 -10.50
CA LYS A 29 3.16 21.87 -10.25
C LYS A 29 3.39 22.56 -8.90
N GLY A 30 4.39 22.10 -8.13
CA GLY A 30 4.80 22.67 -6.85
C GLY A 30 4.08 22.10 -5.63
N GLU A 31 3.31 21.02 -5.77
CA GLU A 31 2.75 20.31 -4.61
C GLU A 31 3.90 19.72 -3.78
N ALA A 32 3.88 19.99 -2.47
CA ALA A 32 4.91 19.56 -1.53
C ALA A 32 4.53 18.22 -0.90
N SER A 33 5.45 17.26 -0.92
CA SER A 33 5.24 15.92 -0.38
C SER A 33 6.35 15.48 0.58
N VAL A 34 5.97 14.82 1.67
CA VAL A 34 6.88 14.07 2.55
C VAL A 34 6.52 12.60 2.49
N ILE A 35 7.54 11.74 2.37
CA ILE A 35 7.41 10.30 2.21
C ILE A 35 7.90 9.59 3.47
N PHE A 36 7.03 8.74 4.01
CA PHE A 36 7.32 7.82 5.11
C PHE A 36 7.45 6.42 4.55
N GLU A 37 8.50 5.69 4.95
CA GLU A 37 8.48 4.23 4.92
C GLU A 37 7.78 3.74 6.18
N MET A 38 6.87 2.79 6.05
CA MET A 38 6.16 2.22 7.18
C MET A 38 6.03 0.70 7.06
N THR A 39 5.78 0.06 8.19
CA THR A 39 5.37 -1.35 8.22
C THR A 39 3.89 -1.43 8.53
N ASN A 40 3.12 -2.01 7.62
CA ASN A 40 1.71 -2.32 7.87
C ASN A 40 1.54 -3.09 9.21
N PRO A 41 0.50 -2.79 10.01
CA PRO A 41 0.39 -3.34 11.35
C PRO A 41 -0.06 -4.80 11.38
N VAL A 42 -0.90 -5.22 10.42
CA VAL A 42 -1.53 -6.54 10.45
C VAL A 42 -0.57 -7.58 9.89
N GLN A 43 -0.20 -8.58 10.68
CA GLN A 43 0.58 -9.69 10.15
C GLN A 43 -0.32 -10.60 9.32
N GLN A 44 0.11 -10.97 8.11
CA GLN A 44 -0.61 -11.94 7.30
C GLN A 44 -0.95 -13.20 8.10
N LEU A 45 -2.20 -13.65 7.96
CA LEU A 45 -2.71 -14.87 8.58
C LEU A 45 -2.74 -14.82 10.13
N CYS A 46 -2.69 -13.63 10.76
CA CYS A 46 -2.85 -13.50 12.20
C CYS A 46 -4.26 -13.83 12.70
N THR A 47 -5.25 -13.87 11.81
CA THR A 47 -6.69 -14.12 12.09
C THR A 47 -7.39 -13.09 12.98
N ASP A 48 -6.65 -12.10 13.48
CA ASP A 48 -7.13 -11.05 14.38
C ASP A 48 -7.76 -9.90 13.59
N SER A 49 -9.09 -9.82 13.61
CA SER A 49 -9.85 -8.76 12.95
C SER A 49 -9.65 -7.38 13.59
N GLU A 50 -9.32 -7.32 14.89
CA GLU A 50 -9.20 -6.04 15.60
C GLU A 50 -8.02 -5.22 15.07
N GLN A 51 -6.96 -5.86 14.58
CA GLN A 51 -5.82 -5.16 13.99
C GLN A 51 -6.18 -4.41 12.69
N TYR A 52 -7.11 -4.95 11.89
CA TYR A 52 -7.60 -4.27 10.68
C TYR A 52 -8.43 -3.04 11.03
N LEU A 53 -9.26 -3.14 12.07
CA LEU A 53 -10.06 -2.02 12.59
C LEU A 53 -9.17 -0.95 13.22
N LEU A 54 -8.17 -1.36 14.01
CA LEU A 54 -7.19 -0.43 14.60
C LEU A 54 -6.47 0.37 13.51
N PHE A 55 -6.05 -0.28 12.42
CA PHE A 55 -5.37 0.44 11.34
C PHE A 55 -6.33 1.34 10.54
N GLN A 56 -7.59 0.92 10.36
CA GLN A 56 -8.63 1.77 9.80
C GLN A 56 -8.78 3.07 10.63
N ASP A 57 -8.81 2.96 11.96
CA ASP A 57 -8.91 4.11 12.86
C ASP A 57 -7.67 5.02 12.77
N VAL A 58 -6.46 4.44 12.68
CA VAL A 58 -5.22 5.20 12.45
C VAL A 58 -5.31 6.02 11.17
N LEU A 59 -5.70 5.38 10.06
CA LEU A 59 -5.82 6.07 8.76
C LEU A 59 -6.91 7.14 8.79
N SER A 60 -8.04 6.87 9.46
CA SER A 60 -9.13 7.83 9.64
C SER A 60 -8.65 9.08 10.39
N ASN A 61 -7.92 8.89 11.50
CA ASN A 61 -7.32 9.99 12.28
C ASN A 61 -6.32 10.79 11.45
N ILE A 62 -5.52 10.13 10.60
CA ILE A 62 -4.60 10.81 9.68
C ILE A 62 -5.38 11.68 8.68
N VAL A 63 -6.39 11.11 8.00
CA VAL A 63 -7.22 11.84 7.03
C VAL A 63 -7.91 13.05 7.67
N GLN A 64 -8.50 12.87 8.86
CA GLN A 64 -9.11 13.97 9.62
C GLN A 64 -8.08 15.04 10.04
N THR A 65 -6.89 14.62 10.47
CA THR A 65 -5.82 15.52 10.89
C THR A 65 -5.25 16.32 9.72
N LEU A 66 -5.12 15.71 8.55
CA LEU A 66 -4.70 16.39 7.32
C LEU A 66 -5.73 17.44 6.90
N GLY A 67 -7.00 17.03 6.77
CA GLY A 67 -8.10 17.92 6.40
C GLY A 67 -8.00 18.46 4.97
N GLU A 68 -8.83 19.46 4.64
CA GLU A 68 -8.97 20.01 3.29
C GLU A 68 -7.63 20.51 2.71
N GLY A 69 -7.42 20.29 1.40
CA GLY A 69 -6.21 20.73 0.69
C GLY A 69 -4.99 19.83 0.89
N TYR A 70 -5.21 18.61 1.41
CA TYR A 70 -4.19 17.58 1.52
C TYR A 70 -4.63 16.29 0.84
N ALA A 71 -3.65 15.52 0.37
CA ALA A 71 -3.83 14.17 -0.14
C ALA A 71 -2.99 13.18 0.66
N LEU A 72 -3.57 12.02 0.92
CA LEU A 72 -2.91 10.85 1.46
C LEU A 72 -2.74 9.84 0.33
N GLN A 73 -1.50 9.50 0.02
CA GLN A 73 -1.16 8.44 -0.92
C GLN A 73 -0.44 7.32 -0.17
N LYS A 74 -0.88 6.08 -0.36
CA LYS A 74 -0.23 4.88 0.17
C LYS A 74 0.16 3.96 -0.97
N GLN A 75 1.40 3.49 -0.96
CA GLN A 75 1.93 2.59 -1.98
C GLN A 75 2.44 1.33 -1.31
N ASP A 76 1.80 0.20 -1.60
CA ASP A 76 2.25 -1.12 -1.17
C ASP A 76 2.90 -1.83 -2.36
N ILE A 77 4.19 -2.13 -2.23
CA ILE A 77 5.04 -2.67 -3.28
C ILE A 77 5.33 -4.13 -2.96
N PHE A 78 4.79 -5.01 -3.79
CA PHE A 78 4.97 -6.46 -3.72
C PHE A 78 6.01 -6.86 -4.75
N CYS A 79 7.28 -7.01 -4.33
CA CYS A 79 8.37 -7.31 -5.25
C CYS A 79 8.95 -8.71 -5.01
N LYS A 80 9.20 -9.44 -6.10
CA LYS A 80 9.90 -10.72 -6.06
C LYS A 80 11.38 -10.48 -5.78
N GLN A 81 11.83 -10.90 -4.61
CA GLN A 81 13.24 -10.89 -4.18
C GLN A 81 13.84 -12.30 -4.26
N SER A 82 15.17 -12.37 -4.22
CA SER A 82 15.91 -13.62 -4.09
C SER A 82 16.49 -13.72 -2.69
N TYR A 83 16.22 -14.82 -1.99
CA TYR A 83 16.63 -15.01 -0.60
C TYR A 83 18.16 -15.09 -0.49
N HIS A 84 18.68 -14.29 0.44
CA HIS A 84 20.07 -14.32 0.87
C HIS A 84 20.12 -14.23 2.40
N HIS A 85 21.09 -14.92 3.01
CA HIS A 85 21.36 -14.81 4.44
C HIS A 85 22.85 -14.64 4.69
N ASP A 86 23.21 -13.59 5.43
CA ASP A 86 24.58 -13.37 5.87
C ASP A 86 24.94 -14.44 6.93
N VAL A 87 25.78 -15.40 6.53
CA VAL A 87 26.29 -16.44 7.44
C VAL A 87 27.70 -16.07 7.89
N PRO A 88 27.98 -15.97 9.20
CA PRO A 88 29.33 -15.73 9.72
C PRO A 88 30.36 -16.73 9.18
N GLU A 89 31.60 -16.29 8.97
CA GLU A 89 32.66 -17.15 8.42
C GLU A 89 33.00 -18.34 9.33
N ASP A 90 32.88 -18.12 10.65
CA ASP A 90 33.11 -19.10 11.71
C ASP A 90 31.89 -19.99 12.00
N ALA A 91 30.78 -19.80 11.27
CA ALA A 91 29.57 -20.60 11.47
C ALA A 91 29.83 -22.10 11.23
N PRO A 92 29.25 -22.99 12.06
CA PRO A 92 29.36 -24.43 11.88
C PRO A 92 28.91 -24.90 10.49
N PHE A 93 29.50 -26.00 10.01
CA PHE A 93 29.20 -26.56 8.68
C PHE A 93 27.69 -26.76 8.44
N LEU A 94 26.96 -27.29 9.43
CA LEU A 94 25.52 -27.53 9.31
C LEU A 94 24.72 -26.24 9.16
N THR A 95 25.08 -25.17 9.88
CA THR A 95 24.46 -23.85 9.77
C THR A 95 24.68 -23.27 8.38
N ARG A 96 25.90 -23.37 7.85
CA ARG A 96 26.24 -22.93 6.48
C ARG A 96 25.44 -23.72 5.43
N CYS A 97 25.38 -25.04 5.56
CA CYS A 97 24.59 -25.90 4.67
C CYS A 97 23.08 -25.61 4.75
N TYR A 98 22.57 -25.30 5.95
CA TYR A 98 21.16 -24.97 6.15
C TYR A 98 20.76 -23.72 5.38
N PHE A 99 21.46 -22.59 5.54
CA PHE A 99 21.11 -21.36 4.80
C PHE A 99 21.38 -21.49 3.31
N LYS A 100 22.45 -22.19 2.92
CA LYS A 100 22.74 -22.49 1.51
C LYS A 100 21.61 -23.26 0.80
N TYR A 101 20.81 -24.05 1.52
CA TYR A 101 19.65 -24.74 0.95
C TYR A 101 18.49 -23.79 0.58
N PHE A 102 18.41 -22.63 1.22
CA PHE A 102 17.41 -21.60 0.94
C PHE A 102 17.90 -20.49 0.01
N GLU A 103 19.22 -20.39 -0.19
CA GLU A 103 19.86 -19.41 -1.05
C GLU A 103 19.21 -19.37 -2.45
N GLY A 104 18.92 -18.16 -2.93
CA GLY A 104 18.38 -17.93 -4.26
C GLY A 104 16.86 -18.12 -4.39
N ARG A 105 16.17 -18.66 -3.37
CA ARG A 105 14.71 -18.87 -3.43
C ARG A 105 13.97 -17.57 -3.62
N GLU A 106 13.02 -17.57 -4.55
CA GLU A 106 12.19 -16.40 -4.79
C GLU A 106 11.08 -16.29 -3.74
N PHE A 107 10.88 -15.07 -3.24
CA PHE A 107 9.79 -14.72 -2.32
C PHE A 107 9.24 -13.34 -2.64
N THR A 108 8.01 -13.06 -2.22
CA THR A 108 7.43 -11.72 -2.30
C THR A 108 7.74 -10.95 -1.02
N GLU A 109 8.46 -9.85 -1.15
CA GLU A 109 8.62 -8.83 -0.12
C GLU A 109 7.54 -7.76 -0.27
N ILE A 110 7.11 -7.18 0.85
CA ILE A 110 6.18 -6.05 0.89
C ILE A 110 6.89 -4.83 1.48
N GLN A 111 7.04 -3.77 0.70
CA GLN A 111 7.48 -2.46 1.16
C GLN A 111 6.31 -1.48 1.09
N THR A 112 6.07 -0.72 2.16
CA THR A 112 4.94 0.21 2.23
C THR A 112 5.43 1.63 2.44
N TYR A 113 4.91 2.54 1.62
CA TYR A 113 5.17 3.97 1.72
C TYR A 113 3.88 4.74 1.95
N LEU A 114 3.92 5.71 2.86
CA LEU A 114 2.84 6.66 3.13
C LEU A 114 3.33 8.06 2.75
N ILE A 115 2.54 8.77 1.96
CA ILE A 115 2.95 10.02 1.33
C ILE A 115 1.89 11.06 1.64
N VAL A 116 2.31 12.13 2.31
CA VAL A 116 1.46 13.28 2.63
C VAL A 116 1.79 14.38 1.64
N THR A 117 0.79 14.84 0.89
CA THR A 117 0.97 15.89 -0.13
C THR A 117 0.04 17.06 0.15
N GLN A 118 0.56 18.29 0.09
CA GLN A 118 -0.24 19.52 0.18
C GLN A 118 -0.59 20.05 -1.21
N GLU A 119 -1.87 20.36 -1.42
CA GLU A 119 -2.36 20.96 -2.67
C GLU A 119 -1.83 22.38 -2.87
N VAL A 120 -1.43 22.70 -4.09
CA VAL A 120 -1.17 24.09 -4.49
C VAL A 120 -2.45 24.71 -5.04
N GLN A 121 -3.01 25.67 -4.30
CA GLN A 121 -4.13 26.47 -4.79
C GLN A 121 -3.69 27.36 -5.96
N ARG A 122 -4.19 27.03 -7.15
CA ARG A 122 -3.89 27.76 -8.39
C ARG A 122 -4.64 29.10 -8.45
N SER A 123 -4.09 30.12 -7.79
CA SER A 123 -4.24 31.49 -8.28
C SER A 123 -3.07 31.80 -9.23
N GLN A 124 -3.21 32.79 -10.12
CA GLN A 124 -2.34 32.99 -11.30
C GLN A 124 -0.84 33.14 -11.01
N PHE A 125 -0.40 33.22 -9.75
CA PHE A 125 0.99 33.12 -9.32
C PHE A 125 1.07 32.25 -8.05
N VAL A 126 1.91 31.20 -8.07
CA VAL A 126 2.27 30.46 -6.86
C VAL A 126 3.16 31.38 -6.02
N GLN A 127 2.57 32.05 -5.04
CA GLN A 127 3.30 32.88 -4.10
C GLN A 127 3.67 32.02 -2.88
N TYR A 128 4.96 32.02 -2.53
CA TYR A 128 5.41 31.39 -1.29
C TYR A 128 4.68 32.01 -0.10
N ASP A 129 4.07 31.15 0.73
CA ASP A 129 3.37 31.53 1.95
C ASP A 129 4.06 30.83 3.14
N PRO A 130 4.86 31.58 3.94
CA PRO A 130 5.57 31.03 5.09
C PRO A 130 4.63 30.33 6.09
N LYS A 131 3.39 30.79 6.20
CA LYS A 131 2.41 30.21 7.13
C LYS A 131 1.93 28.85 6.63
N LYS A 132 1.66 28.71 5.33
CA LYS A 132 1.31 27.41 4.72
C LYS A 132 2.46 26.43 4.79
N TRP A 133 3.68 26.91 4.63
CA TRP A 133 4.90 26.10 4.77
C TRP A 133 5.04 25.52 6.19
N LEU A 134 4.88 26.37 7.21
CA LEU A 134 4.90 25.92 8.60
C LEU A 134 3.73 24.99 8.94
N ASP A 135 2.53 25.26 8.40
CA ASP A 135 1.36 24.39 8.58
C ASP A 135 1.59 23.02 7.94
N PHE A 136 2.21 22.96 6.77
CA PHE A 136 2.58 21.69 6.12
C PHE A 136 3.45 20.83 7.02
N HIS A 137 4.56 21.38 7.53
CA HIS A 137 5.44 20.65 8.43
C HIS A 137 4.74 20.29 9.76
N ALA A 138 3.88 21.16 10.30
CA ALA A 138 3.08 20.85 11.47
C ALA A 138 2.12 19.68 11.23
N LYS A 139 1.49 19.59 10.05
CA LYS A 139 0.61 18.48 9.65
C LYS A 139 1.40 17.19 9.48
N VAL A 140 2.54 17.23 8.80
CA VAL A 140 3.45 16.09 8.66
C VAL A 140 3.90 15.57 10.04
N SER A 141 4.26 16.45 10.97
CA SER A 141 4.62 16.04 12.34
C SER A 141 3.45 15.40 13.08
N LYS A 142 2.21 15.92 12.95
CA LYS A 142 1.05 15.27 13.56
C LYS A 142 0.78 13.87 13.00
N VAL A 143 1.05 13.64 11.70
CA VAL A 143 0.95 12.29 11.12
C VAL A 143 2.00 11.35 11.73
N ASP A 144 3.24 11.83 11.90
CA ASP A 144 4.32 11.11 12.60
C ASP A 144 3.92 10.78 14.06
N ASP A 145 3.34 11.75 14.78
CA ASP A 145 2.83 11.56 16.14
C ASP A 145 1.73 10.49 16.20
N ILE A 146 0.72 10.54 15.32
CA ILE A 146 -0.38 9.56 15.26
C ILE A 146 0.16 8.14 15.04
N LEU A 147 1.11 7.98 14.10
CA LEU A 147 1.72 6.69 13.82
C LEU A 147 2.54 6.20 15.04
N THR A 148 3.27 7.10 15.70
CA THR A 148 4.08 6.80 16.90
C THR A 148 3.21 6.36 18.08
N GLU A 149 2.17 7.13 18.39
CA GLU A 149 1.22 6.87 19.48
C GLU A 149 0.51 5.52 19.32
N LYS A 150 0.23 5.13 18.07
CA LYS A 150 -0.42 3.85 17.73
C LYS A 150 0.57 2.72 17.48
N HIS A 151 1.85 2.93 17.80
CA HIS A 151 2.93 1.94 17.65
C HIS A 151 3.08 1.37 16.24
N ILE A 152 2.74 2.16 15.22
CA ILE A 152 2.98 1.81 13.83
C ILE A 152 4.45 2.10 13.53
N ARG A 153 5.21 1.09 13.09
CA ARG A 153 6.62 1.30 12.74
C ARG A 153 6.70 2.14 11.47
N HIS A 154 7.37 3.29 11.56
CA HIS A 154 7.55 4.21 10.43
C HIS A 154 8.84 5.01 10.59
N ARG A 155 9.26 5.64 9.49
CA ARG A 155 10.33 6.64 9.43
C ARG A 155 10.17 7.50 8.19
N LYS A 156 10.64 8.75 8.24
CA LYS A 156 10.72 9.61 7.07
C LYS A 156 11.93 9.20 6.22
N LEU A 157 11.77 9.25 4.90
CA LEU A 157 12.87 8.95 3.98
C LEU A 157 13.88 10.10 3.93
N GLY A 158 15.16 9.74 3.84
CA GLY A 158 16.25 10.66 3.54
C GLY A 158 16.28 11.07 2.06
N LYS A 159 17.09 12.07 1.71
CA LYS A 159 17.16 12.61 0.34
C LYS A 159 17.60 11.57 -0.68
N GLU A 160 18.61 10.78 -0.36
CA GLU A 160 19.10 9.69 -1.22
C GLU A 160 18.03 8.61 -1.40
N GLU A 161 17.29 8.28 -0.34
CA GLU A 161 16.24 7.27 -0.37
C GLU A 161 15.03 7.72 -1.18
N VAL A 162 14.60 8.99 -1.06
CA VAL A 162 13.54 9.57 -1.91
C VAL A 162 13.98 9.55 -3.37
N ASN A 163 15.22 9.93 -3.65
CA ASN A 163 15.76 9.92 -4.99
C ASN A 163 15.79 8.50 -5.58
N GLU A 164 16.32 7.52 -4.83
CA GLU A 164 16.32 6.11 -5.23
C GLU A 164 14.90 5.60 -5.44
N TYR A 165 13.97 5.94 -4.55
CA TYR A 165 12.57 5.52 -4.64
C TYR A 165 11.90 6.00 -5.93
N CYS A 166 12.02 7.28 -6.27
CA CYS A 166 11.51 7.83 -7.53
C CYS A 166 12.14 7.14 -8.76
N HIS A 167 13.45 6.87 -8.73
CA HIS A 167 14.14 6.20 -9.83
C HIS A 167 13.78 4.72 -9.95
N ARG A 168 13.57 4.02 -8.85
CA ARG A 168 13.07 2.63 -8.82
C ARG A 168 11.64 2.54 -9.30
N PHE A 169 10.79 3.51 -8.95
CA PHE A 169 9.44 3.62 -9.47
C PHE A 169 9.45 3.82 -10.99
N MET A 170 10.28 4.73 -11.48
CA MET A 170 10.47 4.95 -12.92
C MET A 170 11.02 3.70 -13.62
N ALA A 171 12.00 3.00 -13.06
CA ALA A 171 12.48 1.74 -13.63
C ALA A 171 11.50 0.57 -13.44
N PHE A 172 10.49 0.74 -12.60
CA PHE A 172 9.61 -0.29 -12.04
C PHE A 172 10.40 -1.52 -11.55
N ASN A 173 11.48 -1.24 -10.81
CA ASN A 173 12.39 -2.25 -10.30
C ASN A 173 12.72 -2.00 -8.82
N PHE A 174 12.08 -2.80 -7.97
CA PHE A 174 12.22 -2.75 -6.52
C PHE A 174 13.05 -3.92 -5.97
N ARG A 175 13.72 -4.68 -6.83
CA ARG A 175 14.65 -5.71 -6.39
C ARG A 175 15.85 -5.10 -5.68
N HIS A 176 16.35 -5.76 -4.65
CA HIS A 176 17.56 -5.31 -3.97
C HIS A 176 18.75 -5.25 -4.93
N GLY A 177 19.65 -4.30 -4.68
CA GLY A 177 20.85 -4.10 -5.48
C GLY A 177 20.67 -3.12 -6.65
N PRO A 178 21.63 -3.11 -7.60
CA PRO A 178 21.65 -2.14 -8.68
C PRO A 178 20.52 -2.37 -9.67
N PHE A 179 20.03 -1.28 -10.27
CA PHE A 179 19.02 -1.31 -11.32
C PHE A 179 19.44 -0.39 -12.48
N SER A 180 18.85 -0.63 -13.64
CA SER A 180 19.05 0.18 -14.84
C SER A 180 17.71 0.58 -15.43
N MET A 181 17.62 1.79 -15.97
CA MET A 181 16.45 2.22 -16.72
C MET A 181 16.53 1.73 -18.17
N THR A 182 15.37 1.43 -18.75
CA THR A 182 15.26 1.15 -20.19
C THR A 182 14.20 2.04 -20.82
N ASN A 183 14.18 2.10 -22.15
CA ASN A 183 13.25 2.96 -22.87
C ASN A 183 11.80 2.48 -22.72
N PHE A 184 10.89 3.43 -22.62
CA PHE A 184 9.46 3.18 -22.60
C PHE A 184 8.87 3.22 -24.01
N LYS A 185 7.97 2.28 -24.29
CA LYS A 185 7.01 2.39 -25.37
C LYS A 185 5.61 2.30 -24.80
N ALA A 186 4.89 3.41 -24.79
CA ALA A 186 3.50 3.47 -24.35
C ALA A 186 2.56 2.96 -25.46
N SER A 187 1.57 2.15 -25.06
CA SER A 187 0.36 1.86 -25.83
C SER A 187 -0.86 2.17 -24.97
N ASP A 188 -2.05 2.03 -25.54
CA ASP A 188 -3.31 2.19 -24.82
C ASP A 188 -3.59 1.02 -23.86
N GLU A 189 -2.87 -0.09 -23.98
CA GLU A 189 -3.07 -1.31 -23.16
C GLU A 189 -2.03 -1.47 -22.06
N TYR A 190 -0.79 -1.04 -22.28
CA TYR A 190 0.32 -1.16 -21.32
C TYR A 190 1.51 -0.27 -21.70
N LEU A 191 2.44 -0.11 -20.76
CA LEU A 191 3.77 0.46 -21.00
C LEU A 191 4.78 -0.67 -21.19
N LYS A 192 5.47 -0.73 -22.33
CA LYS A 192 6.56 -1.69 -22.55
C LYS A 192 7.90 -1.11 -22.10
N ILE A 193 8.64 -1.87 -21.30
CA ILE A 193 9.96 -1.53 -20.75
C ILE A 193 10.89 -2.74 -21.00
N GLY A 194 11.78 -2.61 -21.98
CA GLY A 194 12.61 -3.73 -22.43
C GLY A 194 11.74 -4.92 -22.91
N GLU A 195 11.92 -6.08 -22.26
CA GLU A 195 11.14 -7.30 -22.53
C GLU A 195 9.87 -7.43 -21.69
N ARG A 196 9.67 -6.50 -20.75
CA ARG A 196 8.55 -6.51 -19.80
C ARG A 196 7.49 -5.50 -20.20
N VAL A 197 6.32 -5.68 -19.63
CA VAL A 197 5.25 -4.68 -19.67
C VAL A 197 4.89 -4.24 -18.25
N ILE A 198 4.33 -3.05 -18.13
CA ILE A 198 3.63 -2.55 -16.95
C ILE A 198 2.22 -2.22 -17.38
N ARG A 199 1.23 -2.72 -16.64
CA ARG A 199 -0.18 -2.42 -16.88
C ARG A 199 -0.82 -1.89 -15.60
N SER A 200 -1.59 -0.83 -15.75
CA SER A 200 -2.45 -0.24 -14.73
C SER A 200 -3.82 -0.89 -14.75
N PHE A 201 -4.32 -1.25 -13.56
CA PHE A 201 -5.65 -1.77 -13.32
C PHE A 201 -6.35 -0.87 -12.27
N PRO A 202 -6.99 0.23 -12.71
CA PRO A 202 -7.84 1.03 -11.84
C PRO A 202 -9.03 0.21 -11.33
N LEU A 203 -9.29 0.25 -10.03
CA LEU A 203 -10.37 -0.52 -9.42
C LEU A 203 -11.76 0.02 -9.74
N VAL A 204 -11.86 1.30 -10.09
CA VAL A 204 -13.14 1.98 -10.32
C VAL A 204 -13.13 2.60 -11.70
N ASP A 205 -14.17 2.29 -12.46
CA ASP A 205 -14.55 3.04 -13.65
C ASP A 205 -15.52 4.16 -13.21
N ILE A 206 -15.24 5.42 -13.58
CA ILE A 206 -16.10 6.54 -13.18
C ILE A 206 -17.40 6.57 -13.96
N ASP A 207 -17.43 5.95 -15.14
CA ASP A 207 -18.67 5.79 -15.90
C ASP A 207 -19.55 4.69 -15.28
N GLU A 208 -18.94 3.62 -14.75
CA GLU A 208 -19.65 2.49 -14.12
C GLU A 208 -18.97 2.08 -12.79
N ILE A 209 -19.37 2.74 -11.70
CA ILE A 209 -18.87 2.42 -10.34
C ILE A 209 -19.52 1.11 -9.86
N ASN A 210 -18.86 0.00 -10.15
CA ASN A 210 -19.24 -1.35 -9.73
C ASN A 210 -18.44 -1.77 -8.50
N LEU A 211 -18.83 -1.22 -7.35
CA LEU A 211 -18.28 -1.53 -6.04
C LEU A 211 -19.30 -2.32 -5.19
N PRO A 212 -18.84 -3.10 -4.19
CA PRO A 212 -19.75 -3.81 -3.31
C PRO A 212 -20.63 -2.83 -2.51
N SER A 213 -21.88 -3.20 -2.27
CA SER A 213 -22.85 -2.38 -1.51
C SER A 213 -22.49 -2.21 -0.03
N VAL A 214 -21.72 -3.16 0.52
CA VAL A 214 -21.17 -3.09 1.87
C VAL A 214 -19.69 -3.43 1.79
N ILE A 215 -18.86 -2.55 2.36
CA ILE A 215 -17.43 -2.78 2.49
C ILE A 215 -17.00 -2.72 3.95
N LYS A 216 -16.01 -3.53 4.30
CA LYS A 216 -15.38 -3.58 5.62
C LYS A 216 -13.86 -3.48 5.47
N PRO A 217 -13.12 -3.12 6.52
CA PRO A 217 -11.66 -3.06 6.47
C PRO A 217 -10.96 -4.41 6.23
N TYR A 218 -11.68 -5.52 6.35
CA TYR A 218 -11.22 -6.89 6.12
C TYR A 218 -12.36 -7.77 5.58
N THR A 219 -12.00 -8.92 5.01
CA THR A 219 -12.92 -9.98 4.61
C THR A 219 -12.78 -11.18 5.53
N GLN A 220 -13.82 -12.01 5.61
CA GLN A 220 -13.78 -13.27 6.36
C GLN A 220 -13.90 -14.45 5.41
N THR A 221 -12.86 -15.28 5.37
CA THR A 221 -12.90 -16.57 4.66
C THR A 221 -13.16 -17.69 5.66
N SER A 222 -14.14 -18.54 5.40
CA SER A 222 -14.39 -19.71 6.25
C SER A 222 -13.43 -20.84 5.90
N ILE A 223 -12.56 -21.21 6.84
CA ILE A 223 -11.69 -22.38 6.72
C ILE A 223 -12.11 -23.40 7.77
N ASN A 224 -12.59 -24.56 7.32
CA ASN A 224 -13.11 -25.62 8.20
C ASN A 224 -14.17 -25.14 9.21
N GLY A 225 -15.00 -24.17 8.81
CA GLY A 225 -16.05 -23.59 9.67
C GLY A 225 -15.59 -22.43 10.56
N TYR A 226 -14.30 -22.08 10.56
CA TYR A 226 -13.77 -20.93 11.28
C TYR A 226 -13.58 -19.75 10.34
N GLY A 227 -14.17 -18.60 10.68
CA GLY A 227 -13.97 -17.35 9.95
C GLY A 227 -12.58 -16.78 10.23
N ILE A 228 -11.76 -16.65 9.20
CA ILE A 228 -10.43 -16.05 9.27
C ILE A 228 -10.46 -14.68 8.61
N ALA A 229 -10.08 -13.65 9.37
CA ALA A 229 -9.94 -12.30 8.85
C ALA A 229 -8.70 -12.17 7.94
N THR A 230 -8.92 -11.65 6.74
CA THR A 230 -7.89 -11.40 5.71
C THR A 230 -8.11 -10.06 5.03
N ASP A 231 -7.05 -9.44 4.55
CA ASP A 231 -7.17 -8.24 3.72
C ASP A 231 -7.96 -8.53 2.43
N LEU A 232 -8.72 -7.53 1.96
CA LEU A 232 -9.46 -7.60 0.69
C LEU A 232 -8.54 -7.94 -0.48
N PHE A 233 -7.32 -7.40 -0.44
CA PHE A 233 -6.32 -7.51 -1.50
C PHE A 233 -5.14 -8.42 -1.11
N SER A 234 -5.34 -9.33 -0.15
CA SER A 234 -4.33 -10.33 0.25
C SER A 234 -3.76 -11.13 -0.93
N PHE A 235 -4.55 -11.32 -1.99
CA PHE A 235 -4.14 -12.00 -3.23
C PHE A 235 -3.01 -11.29 -4.01
N LEU A 236 -2.76 -9.99 -3.78
CA LEU A 236 -1.72 -9.23 -4.49
C LEU A 236 -0.30 -9.79 -4.27
N THR A 237 -0.09 -10.49 -3.14
CA THR A 237 1.17 -11.20 -2.86
C THR A 237 1.47 -12.36 -3.81
N ASN A 238 0.44 -12.89 -4.48
CA ASN A 238 0.46 -14.13 -5.23
C ASN A 238 0.06 -13.95 -6.71
N VAL A 239 0.19 -12.73 -7.26
CA VAL A 239 -0.07 -12.50 -8.70
C VAL A 239 0.89 -13.35 -9.53
N PRO A 240 0.40 -14.27 -10.38
CA PRO A 240 1.25 -15.20 -11.12
C PRO A 240 2.08 -14.45 -12.16
N HIS A 241 3.30 -14.92 -12.46
CA HIS A 241 4.20 -14.34 -13.48
C HIS A 241 4.56 -12.86 -13.29
N SER A 242 4.18 -12.25 -12.17
CA SER A 242 4.55 -10.89 -11.81
C SER A 242 5.86 -10.87 -11.05
N ASP A 243 6.72 -9.92 -11.39
CA ASP A 243 7.96 -9.66 -10.64
C ASP A 243 7.75 -8.51 -9.64
N CYS A 244 6.80 -7.64 -9.92
CA CYS A 244 6.49 -6.49 -9.08
C CYS A 244 5.03 -6.07 -9.29
N VAL A 245 4.33 -5.86 -8.18
CA VAL A 245 3.00 -5.24 -8.13
C VAL A 245 3.09 -4.02 -7.23
N ILE A 246 2.52 -2.89 -7.64
CA ILE A 246 2.37 -1.71 -6.79
C ILE A 246 0.89 -1.43 -6.66
N PHE A 247 0.38 -1.42 -5.44
CA PHE A 247 -0.97 -0.94 -5.17
C PHE A 247 -0.93 0.52 -4.72
N ASN A 248 -1.28 1.42 -5.64
CA ASN A 248 -1.34 2.85 -5.42
C ASN A 248 -2.74 3.26 -4.94
N GLN A 249 -2.82 3.74 -3.70
CA GLN A 249 -4.07 4.11 -3.02
C GLN A 249 -4.02 5.61 -2.73
N VAL A 250 -4.93 6.39 -3.28
CA VAL A 250 -4.93 7.86 -3.16
C VAL A 250 -6.26 8.33 -2.63
N ILE A 251 -6.21 9.24 -1.65
CA ILE A 251 -7.34 10.01 -1.13
C ILE A 251 -6.94 11.49 -1.20
N GLN A 252 -7.66 12.28 -2.00
CA GLN A 252 -7.59 13.73 -1.99
C GLN A 252 -8.75 14.28 -1.13
N ILE A 253 -8.45 15.23 -0.25
CA ILE A 253 -9.43 15.83 0.66
C ILE A 253 -9.85 17.21 0.11
N PRO A 254 -10.96 17.31 -0.63
CA PRO A 254 -11.41 18.55 -1.24
C PRO A 254 -12.04 19.51 -0.22
N GLU A 255 -12.32 20.74 -0.66
CA GLU A 255 -13.16 21.70 0.06
C GLU A 255 -14.58 21.14 0.30
N GLN A 256 -14.89 20.78 1.55
CA GLN A 256 -16.14 20.11 1.92
C GLN A 256 -17.35 21.00 1.67
N ARG A 257 -17.29 22.27 2.08
CA ARG A 257 -18.41 23.22 1.94
C ARG A 257 -18.86 23.40 0.49
N LYS A 258 -17.90 23.43 -0.45
CA LYS A 258 -18.17 23.58 -1.88
C LYS A 258 -18.84 22.33 -2.44
N LEU A 259 -18.39 21.17 -1.99
CA LEU A 259 -18.92 19.88 -2.43
C LEU A 259 -20.32 19.61 -1.88
N LEU A 260 -20.56 19.89 -0.59
CA LEU A 260 -21.88 19.81 0.03
C LEU A 260 -22.92 20.65 -0.72
N ARG A 261 -22.58 21.90 -1.06
CA ARG A 261 -23.45 22.76 -1.88
C ARG A 261 -23.75 22.19 -3.26
N LYS A 262 -22.78 21.52 -3.90
CA LYS A 262 -22.99 20.85 -5.19
C LYS A 262 -23.94 19.67 -5.04
N LEU A 263 -23.79 18.86 -3.99
CA LEU A 263 -24.68 17.72 -3.70
C LEU A 263 -26.09 18.18 -3.36
N GLU A 264 -26.26 19.20 -2.51
CA GLU A 264 -27.57 19.80 -2.21
C GLU A 264 -28.26 20.34 -3.48
N ALA A 265 -27.50 21.02 -4.35
CA ALA A 265 -28.02 21.50 -5.63
C ALA A 265 -28.42 20.34 -6.54
N LYS A 266 -27.65 19.24 -6.57
CA LYS A 266 -27.96 18.01 -7.32
C LYS A 266 -29.24 17.34 -6.79
N ALA A 267 -29.39 17.21 -5.47
CA ALA A 267 -30.60 16.68 -4.83
C ALA A 267 -31.85 17.51 -5.16
N LYS A 268 -31.74 18.86 -5.11
CA LYS A 268 -32.83 19.76 -5.49
C LYS A 268 -33.23 19.61 -6.96
N ARG A 269 -32.25 19.46 -7.87
CA ARG A 269 -32.51 19.23 -9.30
C ARG A 269 -33.27 17.93 -9.53
N HIS A 270 -32.81 16.81 -8.95
CA HIS A 270 -33.53 15.53 -9.06
C HIS A 270 -34.94 15.61 -8.45
N GLY A 271 -35.11 16.31 -7.32
CA GLY A 271 -36.42 16.55 -6.72
C GLY A 271 -37.39 17.37 -7.58
N SER A 272 -36.88 18.26 -8.44
CA SER A 272 -37.70 19.08 -9.34
C SER A 272 -38.22 18.34 -10.57
N MET A 273 -37.66 17.16 -10.90
CA MET A 273 -38.07 16.31 -12.01
C MET A 273 -38.48 14.92 -11.48
N PRO A 274 -39.72 14.74 -11.01
CA PRO A 274 -40.13 13.53 -10.30
C PRO A 274 -40.29 12.33 -11.25
N ASP A 275 -39.21 11.59 -11.43
CA ASP A 275 -39.15 10.23 -11.98
C ASP A 275 -38.72 9.26 -10.85
N PRO A 276 -39.16 7.98 -10.83
CA PRO A 276 -38.67 6.99 -9.87
C PRO A 276 -37.14 6.97 -9.69
N SER A 277 -36.36 7.05 -10.77
CA SER A 277 -34.90 7.08 -10.72
C SER A 277 -34.38 8.34 -10.01
N ASN A 278 -34.97 9.49 -10.30
CA ASN A 278 -34.61 10.76 -9.65
C ASN A 278 -34.97 10.79 -8.16
N LYS A 279 -36.04 10.10 -7.75
CA LYS A 279 -36.41 9.96 -6.33
C LYS A 279 -35.38 9.15 -5.56
N ILE A 280 -34.90 8.04 -6.14
CA ILE A 280 -33.84 7.21 -5.55
C ILE A 280 -32.55 8.03 -5.44
N ALA A 281 -32.09 8.63 -6.54
CA ALA A 281 -30.88 9.45 -6.54
C ALA A 281 -30.93 10.61 -5.54
N LYS A 282 -32.11 11.22 -5.34
CA LYS A 282 -32.31 12.24 -4.31
C LYS A 282 -32.17 11.64 -2.90
N ALA A 283 -32.83 10.51 -2.64
CA ALA A 283 -32.77 9.84 -1.33
C ALA A 283 -31.33 9.43 -0.97
N ASP A 284 -30.59 8.88 -1.93
CA ASP A 284 -29.19 8.49 -1.73
C ASP A 284 -28.31 9.70 -1.36
N ILE A 285 -28.50 10.84 -2.05
CA ILE A 285 -27.76 12.07 -1.72
C ILE A 285 -28.15 12.58 -0.33
N GLU A 286 -29.43 12.54 0.03
CA GLU A 286 -29.91 12.97 1.36
C GLU A 286 -29.35 12.08 2.47
N GLU A 287 -29.25 10.76 2.26
CA GLU A 287 -28.61 9.82 3.19
C GLU A 287 -27.12 10.13 3.39
N VAL A 288 -26.39 10.40 2.30
CA VAL A 288 -24.98 10.82 2.39
C VAL A 288 -24.84 12.13 3.17
N LEU A 289 -25.70 13.12 2.91
CA LEU A 289 -25.67 14.41 3.62
C LEU A 289 -25.98 14.26 5.12
N GLU A 290 -26.94 13.40 5.48
CA GLU A 290 -27.26 13.08 6.88
C GLU A 290 -26.08 12.39 7.57
N ARG A 291 -25.47 11.40 6.92
CA ARG A 291 -24.32 10.68 7.47
C ARG A 291 -23.11 11.58 7.70
N LEU A 292 -22.83 12.50 6.79
CA LEU A 292 -21.77 13.52 6.97
C LEU A 292 -22.03 14.43 8.17
N ALA A 293 -23.30 14.72 8.49
CA ALA A 293 -23.66 15.54 9.64
C ALA A 293 -23.55 14.78 10.98
N ILE A 294 -23.78 13.46 10.99
CA ILE A 294 -23.78 12.62 12.19
C ILE A 294 -22.38 12.07 12.50
N ASP A 295 -21.73 11.42 11.53
CA ASP A 295 -20.56 10.57 11.77
C ASP A 295 -19.23 11.33 11.75
N SER A 296 -19.25 12.65 11.51
CA SER A 296 -18.04 13.47 11.31
C SER A 296 -17.09 12.92 10.23
N THR A 297 -17.64 12.21 9.25
CA THR A 297 -16.92 11.72 8.07
C THR A 297 -16.77 12.85 7.04
N MET A 298 -15.83 12.68 6.10
CA MET A 298 -15.60 13.66 5.03
C MET A 298 -15.81 13.02 3.67
N LEU A 299 -16.18 13.84 2.70
CA LEU A 299 -16.18 13.46 1.30
C LEU A 299 -14.76 13.56 0.75
N VAL A 300 -14.35 12.53 0.04
CA VAL A 300 -13.01 12.44 -0.55
C VAL A 300 -13.06 11.99 -1.99
N TYR A 301 -12.10 12.45 -2.78
CA TYR A 301 -11.84 11.93 -4.12
C TYR A 301 -10.79 10.83 -4.01
N SER A 302 -11.10 9.63 -4.49
CA SER A 302 -10.21 8.47 -4.33
C SER A 302 -9.80 7.90 -5.69
N ASN A 303 -8.59 7.34 -5.76
CA ASN A 303 -8.12 6.49 -6.84
C ASN A 303 -7.43 5.27 -6.23
N PHE A 304 -7.75 4.09 -6.75
CA PHE A 304 -7.11 2.83 -6.40
C PHE A 304 -6.63 2.17 -7.68
N ASN A 305 -5.32 2.10 -7.87
CA ASN A 305 -4.70 1.58 -9.09
C ASN A 305 -3.69 0.48 -8.74
N ILE A 306 -3.84 -0.69 -9.35
CA ILE A 306 -2.87 -1.78 -9.25
C ILE A 306 -1.98 -1.71 -10.49
N LEU A 307 -0.70 -1.39 -10.32
CA LEU A 307 0.32 -1.48 -11.35
C LEU A 307 0.98 -2.86 -11.29
N VAL A 308 1.02 -3.59 -12.40
CA VAL A 308 1.65 -4.92 -12.45
C VAL A 308 2.68 -4.97 -13.55
N SER A 309 3.88 -5.49 -13.23
CA SER A 309 4.89 -5.84 -14.23
C SER A 309 5.00 -7.34 -14.44
N CYS A 310 4.89 -7.76 -15.69
CA CYS A 310 5.05 -9.14 -16.13
C CYS A 310 5.76 -9.21 -17.51
N PRO A 311 6.23 -10.40 -17.92
CA PRO A 311 6.65 -10.63 -19.30
C PRO A 311 5.50 -10.36 -20.29
N ALA A 312 5.84 -9.87 -21.49
CA ALA A 312 4.83 -9.48 -22.48
C ALA A 312 3.89 -10.62 -22.91
N ASP A 313 4.35 -11.88 -22.89
CA ASP A 313 3.54 -13.06 -23.22
C ASP A 313 2.62 -13.52 -22.07
N LYS A 314 2.75 -12.92 -20.88
CA LYS A 314 1.98 -13.28 -19.67
C LYS A 314 0.94 -12.24 -19.26
N VAL A 315 0.72 -11.20 -20.06
CA VAL A 315 -0.27 -10.14 -19.77
C VAL A 315 -1.68 -10.71 -19.58
N THR A 316 -2.12 -11.59 -20.47
CA THR A 316 -3.46 -12.19 -20.43
C THR A 316 -3.70 -12.99 -19.15
N PRO A 317 -2.87 -14.00 -18.77
CA PRO A 317 -3.11 -14.75 -17.53
C PRO A 317 -3.04 -13.88 -16.27
N VAL A 318 -2.17 -12.87 -16.23
CA VAL A 318 -2.12 -11.89 -15.13
C VAL A 318 -3.42 -11.10 -15.03
N THR A 319 -3.89 -10.59 -16.16
CA THR A 319 -5.14 -9.83 -16.26
C THR A 319 -6.33 -10.67 -15.78
N SER A 320 -6.47 -11.89 -16.31
CA SER A 320 -7.55 -12.80 -15.91
C SER A 320 -7.50 -13.15 -14.41
N PHE A 321 -6.31 -13.32 -13.84
CA PHE A 321 -6.16 -13.56 -12.41
C PHE A 321 -6.67 -12.37 -11.59
N LEU A 322 -6.24 -11.15 -11.92
CA LEU A 322 -6.66 -9.93 -11.21
C LEU A 322 -8.16 -9.68 -11.36
N GLU A 323 -8.70 -9.79 -12.57
CA GLU A 323 -10.14 -9.63 -12.82
C GLU A 323 -10.96 -10.64 -12.01
N THR A 324 -10.53 -11.90 -11.95
CA THR A 324 -11.21 -12.94 -11.17
C THR A 324 -11.17 -12.61 -9.67
N LYS A 325 -10.00 -12.22 -9.15
CA LYS A 325 -9.83 -11.89 -7.72
C LYS A 325 -10.55 -10.62 -7.31
N LEU A 326 -10.58 -9.60 -8.16
CA LEU A 326 -11.37 -8.39 -7.91
C LEU A 326 -12.87 -8.68 -7.97
N TYR A 327 -13.31 -9.53 -8.90
CA TYR A 327 -14.71 -9.96 -8.97
C TYR A 327 -15.13 -10.75 -7.71
N GLU A 328 -14.26 -11.61 -7.16
CA GLU A 328 -14.50 -12.28 -5.86
C GLU A 328 -14.70 -11.26 -4.70
N CYS A 329 -14.09 -10.08 -4.80
CA CYS A 329 -14.29 -8.96 -3.85
C CYS A 329 -15.51 -8.08 -4.18
N GLY A 330 -16.27 -8.41 -5.23
CA GLY A 330 -17.39 -7.59 -5.70
C GLY A 330 -16.98 -6.31 -6.43
N ILE A 331 -15.74 -6.25 -6.94
CA ILE A 331 -15.18 -5.10 -7.66
C ILE A 331 -15.04 -5.48 -9.14
N MET A 332 -15.60 -4.66 -10.03
CA MET A 332 -15.27 -4.79 -11.46
C MET A 332 -14.26 -3.71 -11.84
N PRO A 333 -13.00 -4.07 -12.16
CA PRO A 333 -12.00 -3.09 -12.56
C PRO A 333 -12.40 -2.39 -13.86
N SER A 334 -11.91 -1.16 -14.04
CA SER A 334 -12.16 -0.41 -15.27
C SER A 334 -11.64 -1.16 -16.49
N ARG A 335 -12.51 -1.28 -17.50
CA ARG A 335 -12.17 -1.85 -18.82
C ARG A 335 -11.64 -0.78 -19.78
N THR A 336 -11.68 0.48 -19.37
CA THR A 336 -11.50 1.68 -20.20
C THR A 336 -10.22 2.44 -19.86
N ALA A 337 -9.27 1.81 -19.19
CA ALA A 337 -7.96 2.39 -18.83
C ALA A 337 -7.03 2.57 -20.06
N TYR A 338 -7.48 3.27 -21.09
CA TYR A 338 -6.72 3.58 -22.31
C TYR A 338 -5.59 4.58 -22.04
N ASN A 339 -5.64 5.31 -20.92
CA ASN A 339 -4.68 6.32 -20.49
C ASN A 339 -3.51 5.74 -19.65
N GLN A 340 -2.97 4.58 -20.04
CA GLN A 340 -1.94 3.84 -19.28
C GLN A 340 -0.72 4.68 -18.88
N LEU A 341 -0.25 5.56 -19.76
CA LEU A 341 0.89 6.44 -19.48
C LEU A 341 0.56 7.49 -18.41
N GLU A 342 -0.66 8.05 -18.45
CA GLU A 342 -1.14 9.03 -17.48
C GLU A 342 -1.29 8.38 -16.11
N LEU A 343 -2.02 7.26 -16.03
CA LEU A 343 -2.20 6.49 -14.78
C LEU A 343 -0.87 6.10 -14.14
N PHE A 344 0.10 5.66 -14.94
CA PHE A 344 1.44 5.33 -14.44
C PHE A 344 2.17 6.57 -13.90
N THR A 345 2.09 7.69 -14.62
CA THR A 345 2.74 8.96 -14.25
C THR A 345 2.12 9.57 -13.00
N ASP A 346 0.80 9.48 -12.85
CA ASP A 346 0.05 10.00 -11.71
C ASP A 346 0.25 9.14 -10.46
N SER A 347 0.57 7.86 -10.66
CA SER A 347 0.92 6.94 -9.59
C SER A 347 2.34 7.16 -9.04
N PHE A 348 3.14 8.08 -9.57
CA PHE A 348 4.43 8.40 -8.95
C PHE A 348 4.25 8.96 -7.53
N PRO A 349 5.24 8.76 -6.64
CA PRO A 349 5.14 9.26 -5.27
C PRO A 349 5.04 10.79 -5.25
N GLY A 350 4.04 11.33 -4.55
CA GLY A 350 3.81 12.78 -4.45
C GLY A 350 3.02 13.40 -5.61
N ASN A 351 2.63 12.61 -6.62
CA ASN A 351 1.84 13.09 -7.76
C ASN A 351 0.33 12.91 -7.59
N ALA A 352 -0.14 12.71 -6.36
CA ALA A 352 -1.55 12.46 -6.03
C ALA A 352 -2.53 13.49 -6.61
N TYR A 353 -2.14 14.74 -6.83
CA TYR A 353 -2.97 15.81 -7.44
C TYR A 353 -2.86 15.91 -8.97
N THR A 354 -2.18 14.96 -9.61
CA THR A 354 -2.04 14.93 -11.07
C THR A 354 -3.19 14.19 -11.74
N PHE A 355 -3.78 13.21 -11.06
CA PHE A 355 -4.97 12.47 -11.49
C PHE A 355 -6.07 13.38 -12.01
N ASN A 356 -6.68 12.99 -13.12
CA ASN A 356 -7.75 13.75 -13.72
C ASN A 356 -9.03 13.67 -12.85
N PRO A 357 -9.59 14.81 -12.40
CA PRO A 357 -10.77 14.80 -11.55
C PRO A 357 -12.04 14.31 -12.24
N ASP A 358 -12.07 14.28 -13.58
CA ASP A 358 -13.25 13.91 -14.35
C ASP A 358 -13.35 12.39 -14.63
N TYR A 359 -12.21 11.68 -14.71
CA TYR A 359 -12.20 10.26 -15.11
C TYR A 359 -11.15 9.36 -14.42
N ASP A 360 -10.34 9.87 -13.48
CA ASP A 360 -9.46 9.02 -12.65
C ASP A 360 -9.87 9.01 -11.17
N LEU A 361 -10.62 10.02 -10.71
CA LEU A 361 -11.05 10.15 -9.32
C LEU A 361 -12.55 9.92 -9.16
N PHE A 362 -12.94 9.05 -8.21
CA PHE A 362 -14.33 8.88 -7.83
C PHE A 362 -14.60 9.49 -6.44
N LEU A 363 -15.81 10.00 -6.24
CA LEU A 363 -16.21 10.63 -4.99
C LEU A 363 -16.87 9.61 -4.05
N THR A 364 -16.39 9.53 -2.81
CA THR A 364 -16.96 8.66 -1.78
C THR A 364 -16.74 9.22 -0.37
N LEU A 365 -17.23 8.52 0.65
CA LEU A 365 -16.96 8.82 2.05
C LEU A 365 -15.57 8.32 2.46
N SER A 366 -14.89 9.05 3.33
CA SER A 366 -13.53 8.73 3.77
C SER A 366 -13.41 7.36 4.45
N ASP A 367 -14.40 6.96 5.25
CA ASP A 367 -14.44 5.65 5.92
C ASP A 367 -14.56 4.50 4.92
N ALA A 368 -15.40 4.65 3.89
CA ALA A 368 -15.54 3.69 2.80
C ALA A 368 -14.26 3.59 1.96
N ALA A 369 -13.65 4.72 1.60
CA ALA A 369 -12.38 4.75 0.85
C ALA A 369 -11.26 4.01 1.60
N LEU A 370 -11.11 4.26 2.90
CA LEU A 370 -10.06 3.64 3.71
C LEU A 370 -10.21 2.13 3.87
N CYS A 371 -11.42 1.58 3.69
CA CYS A 371 -11.60 0.13 3.67
C CYS A 371 -10.80 -0.55 2.55
N PHE A 372 -10.58 0.13 1.42
CA PHE A 372 -9.78 -0.38 0.30
C PHE A 372 -8.26 -0.24 0.50
N PHE A 373 -7.79 0.39 1.57
CA PHE A 373 -6.35 0.46 1.83
C PHE A 373 -5.83 -0.91 2.24
N PHE A 374 -4.68 -1.34 1.71
CA PHE A 374 -4.04 -2.60 2.08
C PHE A 374 -3.39 -2.49 3.47
N LYS A 375 -3.54 -3.52 4.30
CA LYS A 375 -3.26 -3.45 5.76
C LYS A 375 -2.27 -4.51 6.25
N GLU A 376 -1.82 -5.42 5.40
CA GLU A 376 -1.05 -6.60 5.78
C GLU A 376 0.48 -6.42 5.61
N ARG A 377 1.27 -7.12 6.44
CA ARG A 377 2.72 -7.31 6.33
C ARG A 377 3.10 -8.78 6.40
N MET A 378 4.26 -9.13 5.84
CA MET A 378 4.86 -10.45 6.02
C MET A 378 5.33 -10.67 7.46
N LYS A 379 5.37 -11.93 7.91
CA LYS A 379 6.04 -12.30 9.17
C LYS A 379 7.55 -12.12 9.00
N ALA A 380 8.14 -11.29 9.85
CA ALA A 380 9.58 -11.09 9.90
C ALA A 380 10.24 -12.00 10.95
N SER A 381 11.55 -12.20 10.80
CA SER A 381 12.39 -12.86 11.80
C SER A 381 12.41 -12.06 13.10
N GLU A 382 12.28 -12.75 14.22
CA GLU A 382 12.34 -12.16 15.55
C GLU A 382 13.79 -11.88 15.95
N VAL A 383 14.01 -10.73 16.59
CA VAL A 383 15.30 -10.39 17.20
C VAL A 383 15.36 -11.07 18.55
N THR A 384 16.05 -12.21 18.61
CA THR A 384 16.13 -13.06 19.80
C THR A 384 17.53 -13.68 19.93
N PRO A 385 18.06 -13.85 21.14
CA PRO A 385 19.25 -14.68 21.36
C PRO A 385 18.99 -16.16 21.09
N LEU A 386 17.71 -16.59 21.05
CA LEU A 386 17.31 -17.96 20.80
C LEU A 386 16.95 -18.16 19.33
N THR A 387 17.98 -18.29 18.49
CA THR A 387 17.86 -18.32 17.02
C THR A 387 17.31 -19.64 16.49
N THR A 388 16.02 -19.89 16.65
CA THR A 388 15.36 -21.08 16.08
C THR A 388 14.67 -20.73 14.76
N TYR A 389 15.10 -21.33 13.66
CA TYR A 389 14.54 -21.07 12.34
C TYR A 389 13.46 -22.08 11.98
N TYR A 390 12.27 -21.57 11.66
CA TYR A 390 11.17 -22.32 11.07
C TYR A 390 10.98 -21.88 9.62
N THR A 391 10.28 -22.67 8.83
CA THR A 391 9.96 -22.28 7.45
C THR A 391 8.61 -21.58 7.41
N ASP A 392 8.57 -20.39 6.81
CA ASP A 392 7.32 -19.67 6.56
C ASP A 392 6.51 -20.31 5.42
N ARG A 393 5.35 -19.72 5.09
CA ARG A 393 4.49 -20.23 4.01
C ARG A 393 5.01 -19.93 2.61
N GLN A 394 6.04 -19.09 2.47
CA GLN A 394 6.75 -18.88 1.21
C GLN A 394 7.94 -19.85 1.03
N GLY A 395 8.23 -20.68 2.04
CA GLY A 395 9.31 -21.66 1.98
C GLY A 395 10.67 -21.11 2.42
N LEU A 396 10.70 -19.99 3.16
CA LEU A 396 11.90 -19.33 3.67
C LEU A 396 12.11 -19.52 5.18
N PRO A 397 13.36 -19.54 5.66
CA PRO A 397 13.64 -19.65 7.08
C PRO A 397 13.38 -18.31 7.79
N VAL A 398 12.58 -18.35 8.83
CA VAL A 398 12.21 -17.23 9.70
C VAL A 398 12.60 -17.58 11.13
N CYS A 399 13.35 -16.69 11.77
CA CYS A 399 13.74 -16.84 13.16
C CYS A 399 12.53 -16.59 14.08
N ILE A 400 12.23 -17.55 14.95
CA ILE A 400 11.12 -17.49 15.90
C ILE A 400 11.66 -17.83 17.29
N ASP A 401 11.40 -16.94 18.25
CA ASP A 401 11.51 -17.28 19.66
C ASP A 401 10.29 -18.10 20.08
N PHE A 402 10.43 -19.42 20.04
CA PHE A 402 9.37 -20.34 20.45
C PHE A 402 9.00 -20.23 21.94
N THR A 403 9.82 -19.58 22.77
CA THR A 403 9.49 -19.33 24.19
C THR A 403 8.60 -18.12 24.37
N GLY A 404 8.63 -17.17 23.42
CA GLY A 404 7.96 -15.87 23.49
C GLY A 404 8.54 -14.92 24.55
N LYS A 405 9.67 -15.26 25.18
CA LYS A 405 10.19 -14.56 26.38
C LYS A 405 11.58 -13.95 26.20
N GLU A 406 12.43 -14.58 25.40
CA GLU A 406 13.84 -14.21 25.24
C GLU A 406 14.05 -13.15 24.16
N GLY A 407 13.10 -13.06 23.22
CA GLY A 407 13.10 -12.06 22.15
C GLY A 407 12.97 -10.62 22.64
N LYS A 408 13.32 -9.68 21.76
CA LYS A 408 13.13 -8.24 21.97
C LYS A 408 11.67 -7.91 22.29
N VAL A 409 10.73 -8.61 21.67
CA VAL A 409 9.29 -8.53 21.96
C VAL A 409 8.92 -9.73 22.82
N LYS A 410 8.47 -9.47 24.04
CA LYS A 410 8.04 -10.50 24.99
C LYS A 410 6.53 -10.68 24.88
N MET A 411 6.12 -11.83 24.36
CA MET A 411 4.72 -12.23 24.21
C MET A 411 4.20 -12.99 25.44
N THR A 412 5.11 -13.61 26.21
CA THR A 412 4.76 -14.45 27.35
C THR A 412 5.69 -14.18 28.54
N ASP A 413 5.16 -14.35 29.75
CA ASP A 413 5.96 -14.29 30.98
C ASP A 413 6.65 -15.63 31.30
N ASN A 414 6.18 -16.70 30.67
CA ASN A 414 6.61 -18.07 30.92
C ASN A 414 7.10 -18.73 29.61
N ALA A 415 8.16 -19.52 29.70
CA ALA A 415 8.83 -20.17 28.57
C ALA A 415 8.32 -21.61 28.31
N ASN A 416 7.15 -21.96 28.85
CA ASN A 416 6.57 -23.27 28.69
C ASN A 416 6.00 -23.43 27.27
N PHE A 417 6.31 -24.55 26.61
CA PHE A 417 5.77 -24.91 25.30
C PHE A 417 5.32 -26.37 25.26
N PHE A 418 4.40 -26.69 24.36
CA PHE A 418 3.89 -28.04 24.15
C PHE A 418 4.17 -28.49 22.72
N CYS A 419 4.76 -29.68 22.55
CA CYS A 419 4.98 -30.29 21.25
C CYS A 419 4.06 -31.52 21.10
N ILE A 420 3.07 -31.45 20.21
CA ILE A 420 2.08 -32.50 19.96
C ILE A 420 2.10 -32.93 18.49
N GLY A 421 1.78 -34.20 18.23
CA GLY A 421 1.78 -34.78 16.89
C GLY A 421 1.82 -36.31 16.93
N PRO A 422 1.38 -37.01 15.87
CA PRO A 422 1.36 -38.47 15.80
C PRO A 422 2.77 -39.07 15.72
N SER A 423 2.91 -40.40 15.86
CA SER A 423 4.21 -41.06 15.67
C SER A 423 4.78 -40.78 14.26
N GLY A 424 6.09 -40.60 14.15
CA GLY A 424 6.76 -40.26 12.88
C GLY A 424 6.71 -38.78 12.48
N SER A 425 5.99 -37.91 13.20
CA SER A 425 5.85 -36.49 12.83
C SER A 425 7.06 -35.59 13.15
N GLY A 426 8.18 -36.16 13.59
CA GLY A 426 9.39 -35.41 13.90
C GLY A 426 9.47 -34.74 15.29
N LYS A 427 8.54 -35.02 16.23
CA LYS A 427 8.56 -34.42 17.59
C LYS A 427 9.88 -34.61 18.33
N SER A 428 10.40 -35.84 18.37
CA SER A 428 11.64 -36.15 19.09
C SER A 428 12.84 -35.44 18.47
N PHE A 429 12.86 -35.33 17.13
CA PHE A 429 13.86 -34.56 16.41
C PHE A 429 13.76 -33.07 16.77
N HIS A 430 12.56 -32.50 16.76
CA HIS A 430 12.31 -31.12 17.13
C HIS A 430 12.77 -30.80 18.56
N MET A 431 12.40 -31.64 19.54
CA MET A 431 12.84 -31.50 20.93
C MET A 431 14.36 -31.59 21.07
N HIS A 432 15.00 -32.46 20.28
CA HIS A 432 16.46 -32.59 20.28
C HIS A 432 17.15 -31.33 19.74
N VAL A 433 16.62 -30.73 18.66
CA VAL A 433 17.14 -29.46 18.11
C VAL A 433 17.00 -28.33 19.13
N ILE A 434 15.84 -28.20 19.79
CA ILE A 434 15.61 -27.20 20.84
C ILE A 434 16.60 -27.39 22.00
N TRP A 435 16.74 -28.62 22.50
CA TRP A 435 17.63 -28.92 23.61
C TRP A 435 19.08 -28.57 23.27
N THR A 436 19.52 -28.93 22.06
CA THR A 436 20.87 -28.62 21.57
C THR A 436 21.13 -27.12 21.53
N LYS A 437 20.22 -26.32 20.94
CA LYS A 437 20.39 -24.87 20.84
C LYS A 437 20.37 -24.16 22.19
N THR A 438 19.52 -24.61 23.11
CA THR A 438 19.38 -23.98 24.44
C THR A 438 20.49 -24.34 25.41
N HIS A 439 21.03 -25.57 25.36
CA HIS A 439 21.98 -26.06 26.37
C HIS A 439 23.44 -26.06 25.92
N ARG A 440 23.73 -26.13 24.60
CA ARG A 440 25.12 -26.17 24.11
C ARG A 440 25.74 -24.80 23.86
N ASN A 441 25.01 -23.69 24.03
CA ASN A 441 25.49 -22.35 23.67
C ASN A 441 26.10 -22.31 22.25
N GLU A 442 25.56 -23.09 21.32
CA GLU A 442 25.83 -22.91 19.89
C GLU A 442 25.09 -21.63 19.48
N ARG A 443 25.73 -20.50 19.75
CA ARG A 443 25.28 -19.14 19.37
C ARG A 443 25.32 -18.96 17.86
#